data_AF-A0A2S9G3E0-F1
#
_entry.id   AF-A0A2S9G3E0-F1
#
_cell.length_a   1.000
_cell.length_b   1.000
_cell.length_c   1.000
_cell.angle_alpha   90.00
_cell.angle_beta   90.00
_cell.angle_gamma   90.00
#
_symmetry.space_group_name_H-M   'P 1'
#
loop_
_entity.id
_entity.type
_entity.pdbx_description
1 polymer ?
#
loop_
_entity_poly.entity_id
_entity_poly.type
_entity_poly.pdbx_seq_one_letter_code
_entity_poly.pdbx_strand_id
1 'polypeptide(L)'
;YEKLGSAAGFYDDYQDGRDPAGISTQDPELAARFDPIAGGRRLANYLRVLTMEAQTIARACGKSHVCHLEPDDLVAVSIEAAAMA
;
A
#
# COMPACT_ATOMS: atom_id res chain seq x y z
N TYR A 1 12.24 8.18 -15.94
CA TYR A 1 10.79 8.36 -16.07
C TYR A 1 10.44 9.29 -17.23
N GLU A 2 10.91 10.53 -17.27
CA GLU A 2 10.61 11.47 -18.39
C GLU A 2 10.92 10.92 -19.79
N LYS A 3 12.07 10.25 -19.96
CA LYS A 3 12.44 9.59 -21.23
C LYS A 3 11.46 8.49 -21.67
N LEU A 4 10.66 7.97 -20.74
CA LEU A 4 9.62 6.96 -20.98
C LEU A 4 8.22 7.59 -21.08
N GLY A 5 8.10 8.93 -21.00
CA GLY A 5 6.80 9.59 -20.96
C GLY A 5 6.00 9.38 -19.66
N SER A 6 6.66 8.92 -18.59
CA SER A 6 6.04 8.62 -17.29
C SER A 6 6.67 9.46 -16.16
N ALA A 7 6.13 9.36 -14.95
CA ALA A 7 6.62 9.97 -13.72
C ALA A 7 6.88 8.92 -12.63
N ALA A 8 7.65 9.27 -11.60
CA ALA A 8 7.89 8.36 -10.48
C ALA A 8 6.57 7.97 -9.81
N GLY A 9 6.34 6.67 -9.61
CA GLY A 9 5.07 6.13 -9.09
C GLY A 9 3.99 5.85 -10.15
N PHE A 10 4.25 6.16 -11.42
CA PHE A 10 3.29 5.97 -12.53
C PHE A 10 3.82 5.05 -13.63
N TYR A 11 4.76 4.17 -13.32
CA TYR A 11 5.19 3.14 -14.26
C TYR A 11 4.27 1.92 -14.13
N ASP A 12 3.81 1.41 -15.25
CA ASP A 12 2.81 0.33 -15.33
C ASP A 12 3.20 -0.80 -16.30
N ASP A 13 4.18 -0.58 -17.18
CA ASP A 13 4.72 -1.58 -18.12
C ASP A 13 5.70 -2.57 -17.46
N TYR A 14 5.29 -3.21 -16.36
CA TYR A 14 6.15 -4.13 -15.59
C TYR A 14 6.64 -5.34 -16.40
N GLN A 15 5.83 -5.81 -17.35
CA GLN A 15 6.14 -6.93 -18.23
C GLN A 15 7.36 -6.67 -19.14
N ASP A 16 7.68 -5.41 -19.41
CA ASP A 16 8.79 -5.03 -20.29
C ASP A 16 10.16 -5.18 -19.62
N GLY A 17 10.20 -5.38 -18.29
CA GLY A 17 11.45 -5.54 -17.53
C GLY A 17 12.32 -4.28 -17.47
N ARG A 18 11.77 -3.11 -17.82
CA ARG A 18 12.47 -1.83 -17.94
C ARG A 18 12.15 -0.85 -16.82
N ASP A 19 11.64 -1.35 -15.68
CA ASP A 19 11.29 -0.53 -14.53
C ASP A 19 12.49 0.34 -14.09
N PRO A 20 12.39 1.68 -14.19
CA PRO A 20 13.48 2.57 -13.80
C PRO A 20 13.82 2.53 -12.31
N ALA A 21 12.90 2.07 -11.46
CA ALA A 21 13.14 1.89 -10.03
C ALA A 21 14.04 0.69 -9.73
N GLY A 22 14.24 -0.20 -10.70
CA GLY A 22 15.07 -1.41 -10.52
C GLY A 22 14.38 -2.55 -9.78
N ILE A 23 13.04 -2.52 -9.65
CA ILE A 23 12.29 -3.57 -8.95
C ILE A 23 11.88 -4.65 -9.96
N SER A 24 11.18 -4.28 -11.03
CA SER A 24 10.71 -5.20 -12.07
C SER A 24 11.65 -5.21 -13.27
N THR A 25 12.85 -5.77 -13.09
CA THR A 25 13.87 -5.85 -14.14
C THR A 25 14.84 -7.03 -13.95
N GLN A 26 15.46 -7.48 -15.04
CA GLN A 26 16.61 -8.41 -15.01
C GLN A 26 17.90 -7.76 -15.52
N ASP A 27 17.84 -6.48 -15.92
CA ASP A 27 19.00 -5.71 -16.36
C ASP A 27 19.85 -5.34 -15.14
N PRO A 28 21.14 -5.73 -15.09
CA PRO A 28 22.01 -5.42 -13.95
C PRO A 28 22.18 -3.93 -13.66
N GLU A 29 22.16 -3.06 -14.67
CA GLU A 29 22.29 -1.61 -14.51
C GLU A 29 21.02 -0.99 -13.92
N LEU A 30 19.84 -1.51 -14.29
CA LEU A 30 18.57 -1.09 -13.71
C LEU A 30 18.42 -1.63 -12.28
N ALA A 31 18.73 -2.91 -12.05
CA ALA A 31 18.63 -3.55 -10.74
C ALA A 31 19.53 -2.86 -9.70
N ALA A 32 20.72 -2.39 -10.10
CA ALA A 32 21.64 -1.66 -9.23
C ALA A 32 21.08 -0.32 -8.70
N ARG A 33 19.97 0.19 -9.26
CA ARG A 33 19.30 1.41 -8.78
C ARG A 33 18.49 1.19 -7.52
N PHE A 34 18.10 -0.05 -7.22
CA PHE A 34 17.34 -0.37 -6.03
C PHE A 34 18.28 -0.67 -4.85
N ASP A 35 18.15 0.11 -3.77
CA ASP A 35 18.80 -0.20 -2.49
C ASP A 35 17.88 -1.13 -1.67
N PRO A 36 18.20 -2.43 -1.52
CA PRO A 36 17.35 -3.38 -0.82
C PRO A 36 17.28 -3.12 0.69
N ILE A 37 18.32 -2.52 1.29
CA ILE A 37 18.34 -2.23 2.72
C ILE A 37 17.42 -1.03 3.01
N ALA A 38 17.53 0.04 2.22
CA ALA A 38 16.63 1.17 2.34
C ALA A 38 15.18 0.78 1.99
N GLY A 39 14.98 -0.02 0.93
CA GLY A 39 13.68 -0.54 0.53
C GLY A 39 13.03 -1.38 1.63
N GLY A 40 13.77 -2.31 2.23
CA GLY A 40 13.30 -3.13 3.35
C GLY A 40 12.88 -2.30 4.57
N ARG A 41 13.64 -1.25 4.91
CA ARG A 41 13.27 -0.32 6.00
C ARG A 41 11.97 0.43 5.70
N ARG A 42 11.77 0.89 4.46
CA ARG A 42 10.53 1.55 4.04
C ARG A 42 9.34 0.60 4.13
N LEU A 43 9.49 -0.64 3.66
CA LEU A 43 8.45 -1.68 3.76
C LEU A 43 8.10 -1.98 5.22
N ALA A 44 9.10 -2.15 6.09
CA ALA A 44 8.87 -2.40 7.51
C ALA A 44 8.12 -1.25 8.20
N ASN A 45 8.44 0.00 7.85
CA ASN A 45 7.73 1.17 8.36
C ASN A 45 6.28 1.21 7.86
N TYR A 46 6.06 0.96 6.57
CA TYR A 46 4.71 0.92 5.98
C TYR A 46 3.82 -0.12 6.66
N LEU A 47 4.30 -1.36 6.80
CA LEU A 47 3.57 -2.43 7.47
C LEU A 47 3.30 -2.11 8.94
N ARG A 48 4.26 -1.50 9.64
CA ARG A 48 4.08 -1.10 11.05
C ARG A 48 2.98 -0.05 11.20
N VAL A 49 2.98 1.00 10.35
CA VAL A 49 1.97 2.06 10.40
C VAL A 49 0.60 1.47 10.09
N LEU A 50 0.45 0.71 9.00
CA LEU A 50 -0.82 0.05 8.67
C LEU A 50 -1.33 -0.85 9.80
N THR A 51 -0.44 -1.59 10.46
CA THR A 51 -0.82 -2.44 11.61
C THR A 51 -1.37 -1.60 12.76
N MET A 52 -0.72 -0.50 13.10
CA MET A 52 -1.17 0.41 14.17
C MET A 52 -2.49 1.10 13.82
N GLU A 53 -2.69 1.47 12.56
CA GLU A 53 -3.95 2.07 12.08
C GLU A 53 -5.10 1.07 12.15
N ALA A 54 -4.90 -0.16 11.67
CA ALA A 54 -5.90 -1.22 11.75
C ALA A 54 -6.29 -1.53 13.21
N GLN A 55 -5.31 -1.58 14.12
CA GLN A 55 -5.57 -1.71 15.56
C GLN A 55 -6.33 -0.52 16.14
N THR A 56 -6.09 0.69 15.63
CA THR A 56 -6.80 1.89 16.08
C THR A 56 -8.25 1.88 15.64
N ILE A 57 -8.53 1.45 14.40
CA ILE A 57 -9.91 1.24 13.91
C ILE A 57 -10.62 0.18 14.75
N ALA A 58 -10.00 -0.99 14.96
CA ALA A 58 -10.61 -2.05 15.76
C ALA A 58 -10.96 -1.59 17.18
N ARG A 59 -10.08 -0.83 17.84
CA ARG A 59 -10.34 -0.25 19.16
C ARG A 59 -11.46 0.78 19.15
N ALA A 60 -11.58 1.58 18.08
CA ALA A 60 -12.68 2.55 17.94
C ALA A 60 -14.04 1.84 17.84
N CYS A 61 -14.08 0.63 17.27
CA CYS A 61 -15.25 -0.25 17.26
C CYS A 61 -15.41 -1.09 18.55
N GLY A 62 -14.62 -0.82 19.60
CA GLY A 62 -14.68 -1.56 20.86
C GLY A 62 -14.10 -2.97 20.82
N LYS A 63 -13.37 -3.34 19.75
CA LYS A 63 -12.77 -4.67 19.57
C LYS A 63 -11.32 -4.70 20.06
N SER A 64 -10.94 -5.79 20.72
CA SER A 64 -9.58 -6.02 21.21
C SER A 64 -8.59 -6.50 20.14
N HIS A 65 -9.09 -7.00 19.01
CA HIS A 65 -8.29 -7.54 17.91
C HIS A 65 -8.99 -7.27 16.57
N VAL A 66 -8.22 -7.06 15.50
CA VAL A 66 -8.75 -6.73 14.16
C VAL A 66 -9.65 -7.83 13.59
N CYS A 67 -9.34 -9.10 13.88
CA CYS A 67 -10.15 -10.25 13.45
C CYS A 67 -11.50 -10.38 14.18
N HIS A 68 -11.81 -9.49 15.13
CA HIS A 68 -13.11 -9.45 15.81
C HIS A 68 -14.05 -8.38 15.25
N LEU A 69 -13.66 -7.70 14.17
CA LEU A 69 -14.56 -6.80 13.44
C LEU A 69 -15.70 -7.60 12.81
N GLU A 70 -16.90 -7.06 12.92
CA GLU A 70 -18.16 -7.64 12.45
C GLU A 70 -18.85 -6.67 11.48
N PRO A 71 -19.78 -7.13 10.63
CA PRO A 71 -20.53 -6.24 9.73
C PRO A 71 -21.23 -5.08 10.45
N ASP A 72 -21.65 -5.29 11.71
CA ASP A 72 -22.31 -4.27 12.53
C ASP A 72 -21.35 -3.13 12.96
N ASP A 73 -20.03 -3.30 12.82
CA ASP A 73 -19.05 -2.25 13.07
C ASP A 73 -18.92 -1.26 11.90
N LEU A 74 -19.54 -1.54 10.76
CA LEU A 74 -19.54 -0.66 9.60
C LEU A 74 -20.39 0.59 9.86
N VAL A 75 -19.95 1.72 9.33
CA VAL A 75 -20.67 2.98 9.38
C VAL A 75 -20.94 3.49 7.96
N ALA A 76 -22.14 4.03 7.76
CA ALA A 76 -22.48 4.67 6.50
C ALA A 76 -21.66 5.95 6.32
N VAL A 77 -21.04 6.10 5.14
CA VAL A 77 -20.26 7.30 4.79
C VAL A 77 -21.11 8.38 4.11
N SER A 78 -22.40 8.11 3.88
CA SER A 78 -23.37 9.08 3.37
C SER A 78 -24.74 8.88 4.03
N ILE A 79 -25.57 9.92 3.98
CA ILE A 79 -26.93 9.89 4.53
C ILE A 79 -27.80 8.91 3.73
N GLU A 80 -27.63 8.87 2.40
CA GLU A 80 -28.36 7.97 1.51
C GLU A 80 -28.06 6.50 1.84
N ALA A 81 -26.78 6.17 2.10
CA ALA A 81 -26.39 4.82 2.50
C ALA A 81 -26.95 4.45 3.87
N ALA A 82 -27.01 5.39 4.82
CA ALA A 82 -27.60 5.17 6.13
C ALA A 82 -29.12 4.93 6.07
N ALA A 83 -29.82 5.53 5.10
CA ALA A 83 -31.26 5.40 4.94
C ALA A 83 -31.70 4.10 4.24
N MET A 84 -30.78 3.36 3.61
CA MET A 84 -31.04 2.09 2.92
C MET A 84 -30.76 0.85 3.78
N ALA A 85 -30.15 1.05 4.95
CA ALA A 85 -29.79 0.02 5.92
C ALA A 85 -30.94 -0.30 6.88
#